data_AF-A0A3R6K5D6-F1
#
_entry.id   AF-A0A3R6K5D6-F1
#
_cell.length_a   1.000
_cell.length_b   1.000
_cell.length_c   1.000
_cell.angle_alpha   90.00
_cell.angle_beta   90.00
_cell.angle_gamma   90.00
#
_symmetry.space_group_name_H-M   'P 1'
#
loop_
_entity.id
_entity.type
_entity.pdbx_description
1 polymer ?
#
loop_
_entity_poly.entity_id
_entity_poly.type
_entity_poly.pdbx_seq_one_letter_code
_entity_poly.pdbx_strand_id
1 'polypeptide(L)'
;MTNEKLYEVLGDINEKYVSKARVYQKAKKPIWVKWGAIVACLCLMIPLTAFAIDIIQYNAAVDYLNSLGIVVEDLSDYSHKEIKEAVKTIDAGESSPLTEEILSLIPENKEPLDIPTQVTSEQIKKLTPTMTRKDVLSLLGDTQDIGSGIYIYLYEVDQQYLLRIPFASDEAQLGVTGEDLLKALVPIYGDIAPMVYVNDTLYQIVDPQPNIADEKSAFNLLGKIESKVSSLQEPKENFQANDDIVGAAVYQYGDNIVVEIEGKYWLYENYHNTDLDGNPD
;
A
#
# COMPACT_ATOMS: atom_id res chain seq x y z
N MET A 1 0.99 -32.43 40.12
CA MET A 1 1.80 -32.51 41.37
C MET A 1 3.18 -32.99 40.98
N THR A 2 4.29 -32.34 41.32
CA THR A 2 4.58 -31.21 42.24
C THR A 2 5.96 -30.66 41.83
N ASN A 3 6.17 -29.35 41.60
CA ASN A 3 6.34 -28.26 42.58
C ASN A 3 7.32 -28.48 43.75
N GLU A 4 8.16 -29.52 43.74
CA GLU A 4 9.17 -29.74 44.79
C GLU A 4 10.62 -29.79 44.29
N LYS A 5 10.88 -29.61 42.99
CA LYS A 5 12.25 -29.68 42.44
C LYS A 5 12.78 -28.37 41.84
N LEU A 6 12.09 -27.25 42.06
CA LEU A 6 12.48 -25.95 41.49
C LEU A 6 13.39 -25.08 42.37
N TYR A 7 13.69 -25.39 43.64
CA TYR A 7 14.20 -24.34 44.54
C TYR A 7 15.43 -24.69 45.39
N GLU A 8 16.04 -25.86 45.25
CA GLU A 8 17.11 -26.28 46.19
C GLU A 8 18.55 -26.00 45.71
N VAL A 9 18.80 -25.64 44.45
CA VAL A 9 20.22 -25.61 43.98
C VAL A 9 20.70 -24.28 43.40
N LEU A 10 19.89 -23.42 42.76
CA LEU A 10 20.46 -22.28 42.03
C LEU A 10 19.63 -21.00 42.06
N GLY A 11 19.32 -20.52 43.26
CA GLY A 11 18.88 -19.14 43.41
C GLY A 11 18.99 -18.69 44.85
N ASP A 12 20.17 -18.19 45.26
CA ASP A 12 20.27 -16.86 45.89
C ASP A 12 21.73 -16.46 46.17
N ILE A 13 22.43 -15.82 45.23
CA ILE A 13 23.46 -14.82 45.57
C ILE A 13 23.38 -13.68 44.56
N ASN A 14 22.59 -12.68 44.93
CA ASN A 14 22.48 -11.41 44.24
C ASN A 14 23.73 -10.53 44.49
N GLU A 15 24.38 -10.17 43.38
CA GLU A 15 25.01 -8.89 43.03
C GLU A 15 25.12 -7.80 44.13
N LYS A 16 26.03 -7.94 45.12
CA LYS A 16 26.40 -6.77 45.95
C LYS A 16 27.75 -6.80 46.67
N TYR A 17 28.73 -7.56 46.19
CA TYR A 17 30.10 -7.46 46.73
C TYR A 17 31.16 -7.28 45.66
N VAL A 18 31.34 -5.98 45.35
CA VAL A 18 32.64 -5.32 45.19
C VAL A 18 33.26 -5.43 43.79
N SER A 19 32.74 -4.55 42.95
CA SER A 19 33.49 -3.77 41.97
C SER A 19 34.92 -3.39 42.42
N LYS A 20 35.81 -3.34 41.42
CA LYS A 20 37.15 -2.69 41.40
C LYS A 20 38.27 -3.48 42.07
N ALA A 21 39.14 -4.07 41.24
CA ALA A 21 40.51 -3.56 41.00
C ALA A 21 41.44 -4.60 40.37
N ARG A 22 41.93 -4.28 39.15
CA ARG A 22 43.36 -4.35 38.73
C ARG A 22 44.04 -5.74 38.68
N VAL A 23 44.68 -6.22 37.60
CA VAL A 23 45.82 -5.64 36.84
C VAL A 23 46.12 -6.50 35.59
N TYR A 24 46.52 -5.82 34.51
CA TYR A 24 47.15 -6.28 33.26
C TYR A 24 48.45 -7.12 33.42
N GLN A 25 48.76 -8.02 32.45
CA GLN A 25 50.03 -8.09 31.63
C GLN A 25 50.25 -9.50 31.02
N LYS A 26 50.22 -9.63 29.66
CA LYS A 26 51.33 -9.94 28.70
C LYS A 26 52.03 -11.31 28.87
N ALA A 27 52.23 -12.14 27.82
CA ALA A 27 53.25 -11.95 26.77
C ALA A 27 53.08 -12.85 25.50
N LYS A 28 53.93 -12.58 24.48
CA LYS A 28 53.87 -12.88 23.02
C LYS A 28 54.36 -14.28 22.55
N LYS A 29 53.96 -14.62 21.31
CA LYS A 29 54.19 -15.80 20.41
C LYS A 29 55.67 -16.09 20.04
N PRO A 30 55.99 -17.19 19.29
CA PRO A 30 55.99 -17.07 17.82
C PRO A 30 55.49 -18.30 17.01
N ILE A 31 55.24 -18.01 15.72
CA ILE A 31 54.69 -18.84 14.65
C ILE A 31 55.84 -19.34 13.76
N TRP A 32 55.90 -20.62 13.35
CA TRP A 32 56.33 -20.99 11.98
C TRP A 32 56.04 -22.46 11.55
N VAL A 33 55.07 -22.57 10.64
CA VAL A 33 55.04 -23.34 9.37
C VAL A 33 55.13 -24.88 9.37
N LYS A 34 54.01 -25.49 8.95
CA LYS A 34 53.98 -26.47 7.85
C LYS A 34 52.76 -26.20 6.95
N TRP A 35 52.91 -25.33 5.95
CA TRP A 35 51.86 -24.94 4.99
C TRP A 35 51.80 -25.85 3.73
N GLY A 36 52.50 -26.98 3.71
CA GLY A 36 52.57 -27.85 2.53
C GLY A 36 51.29 -28.67 2.25
N ALA A 37 50.44 -28.90 3.25
CA ALA A 37 49.29 -29.79 3.11
C ALA A 37 47.95 -29.06 2.86
N ILE A 38 47.88 -27.74 3.10
CA ILE A 38 46.62 -26.98 3.06
C ILE A 38 46.30 -26.45 1.65
N VAL A 39 47.31 -26.25 0.79
CA VAL A 39 47.07 -25.71 -0.56
C VAL A 39 46.46 -26.75 -1.51
N ALA A 40 46.79 -28.04 -1.35
CA ALA A 40 46.21 -29.09 -2.19
C ALA A 40 44.70 -29.30 -1.93
N CYS A 41 44.22 -29.10 -0.69
CA CYS A 41 42.80 -29.19 -0.38
C CYS A 41 42.02 -27.88 -0.68
N LEU A 42 42.67 -26.72 -0.68
CA LEU A 42 42.01 -25.45 -1.05
C LEU A 42 41.79 -25.31 -2.57
N CYS A 43 42.64 -25.91 -3.41
CA CYS A 43 42.43 -25.89 -4.87
C CYS A 43 41.24 -26.75 -5.34
N LEU A 44 40.82 -27.76 -4.58
CA LEU A 44 39.64 -28.57 -4.90
C LEU A 44 38.31 -27.98 -4.39
N MET A 45 38.35 -26.90 -3.60
CA MET A 45 37.15 -26.20 -3.11
C MET A 45 36.72 -25.03 -4.01
N ILE A 46 37.54 -24.65 -4.99
CA ILE A 46 37.24 -23.58 -5.95
C ILE A 46 36.17 -23.96 -6.99
N PRO A 47 36.02 -25.22 -7.46
CA PRO A 47 34.93 -25.55 -8.37
C PRO A 47 33.56 -25.33 -7.71
N LEU A 48 33.41 -25.75 -6.44
CA LEU A 48 32.12 -25.72 -5.73
C LEU A 48 31.59 -24.30 -5.46
N THR A 49 32.46 -23.30 -5.28
CA THR A 49 32.01 -21.92 -5.10
C THR A 49 31.60 -21.26 -6.42
N ALA A 50 32.27 -21.58 -7.54
CA ALA A 50 31.87 -21.11 -8.86
C ALA A 50 30.56 -21.77 -9.33
N PHE A 51 30.41 -23.09 -9.13
CA PHE A 51 29.16 -23.80 -9.43
C PHE A 51 28.00 -23.31 -8.56
N ALA A 52 28.23 -22.98 -7.28
CA ALA A 52 27.20 -22.41 -6.41
C ALA A 52 26.74 -21.03 -6.88
N ILE A 53 27.67 -20.16 -7.30
CA ILE A 53 27.33 -18.85 -7.88
C ILE A 53 26.53 -19.01 -9.18
N ASP A 54 26.90 -20.00 -10.00
CA ASP A 54 26.23 -20.26 -11.27
C ASP A 54 24.77 -20.70 -11.06
N ILE A 55 24.55 -21.61 -10.11
CA ILE A 55 23.22 -22.07 -9.69
C ILE A 55 22.38 -20.93 -9.09
N ILE A 56 22.97 -20.08 -8.24
CA ILE A 56 22.26 -18.94 -7.64
C ILE A 56 21.83 -17.94 -8.71
N GLN A 57 22.71 -17.63 -9.66
CA GLN A 57 22.39 -16.70 -10.75
C GLN A 57 21.38 -17.29 -11.74
N TYR A 58 21.43 -18.59 -11.98
CA TYR A 58 20.46 -19.26 -12.83
C TYR A 58 19.09 -19.25 -12.18
N ASN A 59 19.00 -19.63 -10.90
CA ASN A 59 17.74 -19.57 -10.16
C ASN A 59 17.18 -18.15 -10.09
N ALA A 60 18.02 -17.13 -9.92
CA ALA A 60 17.58 -15.74 -9.99
C ALA A 60 17.05 -15.34 -11.38
N ALA A 61 17.66 -15.84 -12.46
CA ALA A 61 17.16 -15.64 -13.82
C ALA A 61 15.82 -16.38 -14.04
N VAL A 62 15.67 -17.59 -13.50
CA VAL A 62 14.42 -18.35 -13.53
C VAL A 62 13.32 -17.64 -12.74
N ASP A 63 13.61 -17.15 -11.54
CA ASP A 63 12.67 -16.39 -10.71
C ASP A 63 12.21 -15.10 -11.42
N TYR A 64 13.13 -14.42 -12.10
CA TYR A 64 12.83 -13.26 -12.92
C TYR A 64 11.92 -13.62 -14.11
N LEU A 65 12.23 -14.66 -14.86
CA LEU A 65 11.40 -15.12 -15.99
C LEU A 65 10.01 -15.58 -15.53
N ASN A 66 9.94 -16.31 -14.42
CA ASN A 66 8.68 -16.69 -13.79
C ASN A 66 7.87 -15.44 -13.35
N SER A 67 8.54 -14.40 -12.87
CA SER A 67 7.90 -13.12 -12.53
C SER A 67 7.34 -12.38 -13.75
N LEU A 68 7.95 -12.61 -14.93
CA LEU A 68 7.46 -12.14 -16.23
C LEU A 68 6.40 -13.06 -16.84
N GLY A 69 5.99 -14.12 -16.15
CA GLY A 69 5.00 -15.08 -16.64
C GLY A 69 5.54 -16.09 -17.66
N ILE A 70 6.87 -16.20 -17.80
CA ILE A 70 7.54 -17.14 -18.71
C ILE A 70 7.95 -18.38 -17.93
N VAL A 71 7.54 -19.54 -18.41
CA VAL A 71 7.92 -20.83 -17.85
C VAL A 71 9.24 -21.25 -18.48
N VAL A 72 10.27 -21.57 -17.67
CA VAL A 72 11.62 -21.89 -18.18
C VAL A 72 11.65 -23.12 -19.10
N GLU A 73 10.68 -24.03 -18.95
CA GLU A 73 10.46 -25.15 -19.85
C GLU A 73 10.24 -24.72 -21.31
N ASP A 74 9.67 -23.52 -21.56
CA ASP A 74 9.49 -22.95 -22.89
C ASP A 74 10.83 -22.48 -23.51
N LEU A 75 11.88 -22.34 -22.70
CA LEU A 75 13.25 -22.02 -23.10
C LEU A 75 14.18 -23.24 -23.05
N SER A 76 13.62 -24.46 -23.03
CA SER A 76 14.39 -25.70 -22.89
C SER A 76 15.38 -25.99 -24.02
N ASP A 77 15.22 -25.34 -25.17
CA ASP A 77 16.18 -25.37 -26.28
C ASP A 77 17.46 -24.57 -26.00
N TYR A 78 17.45 -23.72 -24.97
CA TYR A 78 18.55 -22.84 -24.59
C TYR A 78 19.32 -23.33 -23.36
N SER A 79 20.63 -23.12 -23.34
CA SER A 79 21.44 -23.49 -22.18
C SER A 79 21.25 -22.52 -21.01
N HIS A 80 21.51 -22.99 -19.79
CA HIS A 80 21.44 -22.16 -18.58
C HIS A 80 22.31 -20.89 -18.66
N LYS A 81 23.42 -20.96 -19.41
CA LYS A 81 24.30 -19.82 -19.62
C LYS A 81 23.66 -18.78 -20.54
N GLU A 82 23.04 -19.23 -21.63
CA GLU A 82 22.34 -18.37 -22.58
C GLU A 82 21.15 -17.67 -21.93
N ILE A 83 20.36 -18.40 -21.12
CA ILE A 83 19.25 -17.84 -20.35
C ILE A 83 19.72 -16.75 -19.38
N LYS A 84 20.80 -17.01 -18.63
CA LYS A 84 21.38 -16.02 -17.70
C LYS A 84 21.93 -14.78 -18.38
N GLU A 85 22.56 -14.94 -19.54
CA GLU A 85 23.11 -13.81 -20.30
C GLU A 85 21.97 -12.99 -20.90
N ALA A 86 20.93 -13.64 -21.43
CA ALA A 86 19.75 -12.98 -21.96
C ALA A 86 19.01 -12.15 -20.89
N VAL A 87 18.80 -12.69 -19.69
CA VAL A 87 18.19 -11.92 -18.58
C VAL A 87 19.01 -10.69 -18.21
N LYS A 88 20.34 -10.80 -18.17
CA LYS A 88 21.22 -9.65 -17.90
C LYS A 88 21.14 -8.59 -18.99
N THR A 89 20.99 -8.99 -20.25
CA THR A 89 20.86 -8.05 -21.38
C THR A 89 19.50 -7.37 -21.40
N ILE A 90 18.42 -8.04 -20.94
CA ILE A 90 17.09 -7.42 -20.76
C ILE A 90 17.17 -6.28 -19.74
N ASP A 91 17.79 -6.52 -18.58
CA ASP A 91 18.01 -5.48 -17.56
C ASP A 91 18.87 -4.31 -18.06
N ALA A 92 19.78 -4.58 -19.00
CA ALA A 92 20.65 -3.58 -19.63
C ALA A 92 19.98 -2.84 -20.81
N GLY A 93 18.78 -3.26 -21.24
CA GLY A 93 18.12 -2.71 -22.43
C GLY A 93 18.81 -3.05 -23.75
N GLU A 94 19.63 -4.11 -23.78
CA GLU A 94 20.33 -4.60 -24.96
C GLU A 94 19.55 -5.75 -25.62
N SER A 95 19.47 -5.77 -26.95
CA SER A 95 18.76 -6.82 -27.69
C SER A 95 19.67 -7.91 -28.24
N SER A 96 19.23 -9.14 -28.10
CA SER A 96 19.79 -10.36 -28.70
C SER A 96 18.64 -11.24 -29.23
N PRO A 97 18.89 -12.21 -30.12
CA PRO A 97 17.84 -13.09 -30.63
C PRO A 97 17.03 -13.80 -29.52
N LEU A 98 17.70 -14.23 -28.45
CA LEU A 98 17.07 -14.87 -27.30
C LEU A 98 16.30 -13.88 -26.43
N THR A 99 16.73 -12.63 -26.29
CA THR A 99 15.92 -11.65 -25.54
C THR A 99 14.65 -11.29 -26.28
N GLU A 100 14.68 -11.17 -27.61
CA GLU A 100 13.46 -10.94 -28.40
C GLU A 100 12.50 -12.12 -28.30
N GLU A 101 13.01 -13.36 -28.28
CA GLU A 101 12.19 -14.54 -28.07
C GLU A 101 11.60 -14.58 -26.66
N ILE A 102 12.40 -14.31 -25.62
CA ILE A 102 11.93 -14.15 -24.23
C ILE A 102 10.85 -13.06 -24.15
N LEU A 103 11.07 -11.89 -24.75
CA LEU A 103 10.10 -10.79 -24.79
C LEU A 103 8.83 -11.16 -25.55
N SER A 104 8.91 -12.01 -26.58
CA SER A 104 7.76 -12.53 -27.33
C SER A 104 6.97 -13.62 -26.57
N LEU A 105 7.63 -14.30 -25.63
CA LEU A 105 7.04 -15.30 -24.74
C LEU A 105 6.42 -14.68 -23.49
N ILE A 106 6.75 -13.43 -23.17
CA ILE A 106 6.00 -12.67 -22.16
C ILE A 106 4.54 -12.70 -22.61
N PRO A 107 3.63 -13.31 -21.83
CA PRO A 107 2.22 -13.35 -22.19
C PRO A 107 1.79 -11.91 -22.43
N GLU A 108 1.37 -11.63 -23.67
CA GLU A 108 1.07 -10.31 -24.22
C GLU A 108 0.46 -9.41 -23.13
N ASN A 109 1.35 -8.69 -22.44
CA ASN A 109 0.95 -7.78 -21.40
C ASN A 109 0.44 -6.60 -22.20
N LYS A 110 -0.89 -6.58 -22.43
CA LYS A 110 -1.59 -5.38 -22.86
C LYS A 110 -0.97 -4.24 -22.06
N GLU A 111 -0.54 -3.18 -22.76
CA GLU A 111 0.04 -2.01 -22.13
C GLU A 111 -0.71 -1.73 -20.82
N PRO A 112 -0.03 -1.67 -19.66
CA PRO A 112 -0.71 -1.49 -18.40
C PRO A 112 -1.62 -0.28 -18.53
N LEU A 113 -2.92 -0.50 -18.37
CA LEU A 113 -3.89 0.57 -18.42
C LEU A 113 -3.59 1.46 -17.23
N ASP A 114 -3.06 2.65 -17.49
CA ASP A 114 -2.69 3.62 -16.46
C ASP A 114 -3.93 4.19 -15.72
N ILE A 115 -5.12 4.00 -16.30
CA ILE A 115 -6.39 4.43 -15.74
C ILE A 115 -7.31 3.23 -15.45
N PRO A 116 -8.00 3.20 -14.30
CA PRO A 116 -8.98 2.18 -14.02
C PRO A 116 -10.18 2.30 -14.96
N THR A 117 -10.70 1.16 -15.40
CA THR A 117 -11.89 1.08 -16.24
C THR A 117 -13.14 1.47 -15.45
N GLN A 118 -13.98 2.29 -16.08
CA GLN A 118 -15.26 2.73 -15.53
C GLN A 118 -16.33 1.65 -15.68
N VAL A 119 -17.00 1.33 -14.59
CA VAL A 119 -18.07 0.34 -14.51
C VAL A 119 -19.21 0.86 -13.65
N THR A 120 -20.38 0.23 -13.77
CA THR A 120 -21.55 0.58 -12.97
C THR A 120 -21.76 -0.42 -11.84
N SER A 121 -22.41 0.01 -10.75
CA SER A 121 -22.83 -0.91 -9.68
C SER A 121 -23.68 -2.09 -10.20
N GLU A 122 -24.48 -1.87 -11.24
CA GLU A 122 -25.28 -2.92 -11.88
C GLU A 122 -24.44 -3.94 -12.66
N GLN A 123 -23.28 -3.56 -13.19
CA GLN A 123 -22.32 -4.52 -13.76
C GLN A 123 -21.64 -5.34 -12.64
N ILE A 124 -21.26 -4.69 -11.53
CA ILE A 124 -20.66 -5.38 -10.39
C ILE A 124 -21.60 -6.44 -9.80
N LYS A 125 -22.91 -6.15 -9.66
CA LYS A 125 -23.92 -7.11 -9.18
C LYS A 125 -24.03 -8.39 -10.03
N LYS A 126 -23.60 -8.37 -11.29
CA LYS A 126 -23.61 -9.56 -12.16
C LYS A 126 -22.48 -10.53 -11.84
N LEU A 127 -21.49 -10.12 -11.04
CA LEU A 127 -20.38 -10.98 -10.63
C LEU A 127 -20.86 -12.08 -9.69
N THR A 128 -20.39 -13.30 -9.93
CA THR A 128 -20.71 -14.46 -9.11
C THR A 128 -19.46 -15.07 -8.48
N PRO A 129 -19.60 -15.76 -7.33
CA PRO A 129 -18.45 -16.33 -6.62
C PRO A 129 -17.61 -17.31 -7.44
N THR A 130 -18.19 -17.93 -8.46
CA THR A 130 -17.53 -18.94 -9.30
C THR A 130 -16.76 -18.35 -10.48
N MET A 131 -16.92 -17.04 -10.76
CA MET A 131 -16.22 -16.37 -11.85
C MET A 131 -14.72 -16.36 -11.59
N THR A 132 -13.95 -16.68 -12.64
CA THR A 132 -12.50 -16.61 -12.63
C THR A 132 -12.02 -15.20 -12.98
N ARG A 133 -10.71 -14.96 -12.83
CA ARG A 133 -10.03 -13.73 -13.29
C ARG A 133 -10.47 -13.32 -14.70
N LYS A 134 -10.45 -14.27 -15.64
CA LYS A 134 -10.77 -14.04 -17.05
C LYS A 134 -12.25 -13.71 -17.27
N ASP A 135 -13.15 -14.35 -16.52
CA ASP A 135 -14.58 -14.08 -16.62
C ASP A 135 -14.90 -12.65 -16.15
N VAL A 136 -14.26 -12.22 -15.06
CA VAL A 136 -14.44 -10.86 -14.53
C VAL A 136 -13.93 -9.80 -15.51
N LEU A 137 -12.71 -9.97 -16.05
CA LEU A 137 -12.18 -9.06 -17.08
C LEU A 137 -13.05 -9.04 -18.34
N SER A 138 -13.60 -10.20 -18.76
CA SER A 138 -14.49 -10.26 -19.92
C SER A 138 -15.82 -9.55 -19.69
N LEU A 139 -16.31 -9.50 -18.44
CA LEU A 139 -17.59 -8.86 -18.11
C LEU A 139 -17.44 -7.35 -17.86
N LEU A 140 -16.37 -6.96 -17.16
CA LEU A 140 -16.15 -5.58 -16.71
C LEU A 140 -15.22 -4.79 -17.64
N GLY A 141 -14.45 -5.47 -18.48
CA GLY A 141 -13.38 -4.90 -19.28
C GLY A 141 -12.01 -5.10 -18.63
N ASP A 142 -10.95 -5.08 -19.46
CA ASP A 142 -9.59 -5.00 -18.95
C ASP A 142 -9.44 -3.71 -18.13
N THR A 143 -8.59 -3.73 -17.11
CA THR A 143 -8.38 -2.57 -16.24
C THR A 143 -6.97 -2.55 -15.67
N GLN A 144 -6.65 -1.50 -14.91
CA GLN A 144 -5.39 -1.38 -14.20
C GLN A 144 -5.18 -2.53 -13.20
N ASP A 145 -4.04 -3.21 -13.31
CA ASP A 145 -3.53 -4.13 -12.30
C ASP A 145 -2.51 -3.41 -11.41
N ILE A 146 -2.82 -3.30 -10.12
CA ILE A 146 -1.96 -2.66 -9.11
C ILE A 146 -1.25 -3.69 -8.23
N GLY A 147 -1.33 -4.97 -8.59
CA GLY A 147 -0.74 -6.07 -7.85
C GLY A 147 0.73 -6.29 -8.17
N SER A 148 1.50 -6.69 -7.15
CA SER A 148 2.92 -7.06 -7.28
C SER A 148 3.08 -8.53 -6.88
N GLY A 149 2.96 -9.44 -7.86
CA GLY A 149 3.05 -10.89 -7.65
C GLY A 149 1.72 -11.60 -7.32
N ILE A 150 0.62 -10.84 -7.26
CA ILE A 150 -0.77 -11.31 -7.30
C ILE A 150 -1.54 -10.34 -8.18
N TYR A 151 -2.67 -10.73 -8.74
CA TYR A 151 -3.50 -9.81 -9.54
C TYR A 151 -4.37 -8.98 -8.60
N ILE A 152 -4.34 -7.65 -8.72
CA ILE A 152 -5.25 -6.75 -8.02
C ILE A 152 -5.82 -5.76 -9.04
N TYR A 153 -7.03 -6.03 -9.51
CA TYR A 153 -7.68 -5.13 -10.46
C TYR A 153 -8.37 -3.98 -9.78
N LEU A 154 -8.13 -2.78 -10.31
CA LEU A 154 -8.75 -1.55 -9.85
C LEU A 154 -9.83 -1.11 -10.85
N TYR A 155 -11.06 -0.88 -10.38
CA TYR A 155 -12.15 -0.34 -11.20
C TYR A 155 -12.69 0.95 -10.60
N GLU A 156 -13.12 1.88 -11.45
CA GLU A 156 -13.88 3.07 -11.07
C GLU A 156 -15.38 2.75 -11.18
N VAL A 157 -16.08 2.69 -10.05
CA VAL A 157 -17.49 2.35 -9.95
C VAL A 157 -18.33 3.62 -9.84
N ASP A 158 -19.25 3.79 -10.78
CA ASP A 158 -20.20 4.92 -10.88
C ASP A 158 -19.54 6.32 -10.82
N GLN A 159 -18.26 6.41 -11.22
CA GLN A 159 -17.43 7.63 -11.16
C GLN A 159 -17.26 8.21 -9.74
N GLN A 160 -17.52 7.41 -8.71
CA GLN A 160 -17.53 7.86 -7.32
C GLN A 160 -16.62 7.01 -6.42
N TYR A 161 -16.41 5.75 -6.78
CA TYR A 161 -15.70 4.79 -5.94
C TYR A 161 -14.64 4.01 -6.71
N LEU A 162 -13.63 3.53 -5.99
CA LEU A 162 -12.68 2.53 -6.41
C LEU A 162 -13.09 1.18 -5.83
N LEU A 163 -13.06 0.15 -6.68
CA LEU A 163 -13.19 -1.24 -6.27
C LEU A 163 -11.88 -1.97 -6.57
N ARG A 164 -11.37 -2.71 -5.57
CA ARG A 164 -10.21 -3.59 -5.72
C ARG A 164 -10.67 -5.03 -5.70
N ILE A 165 -10.36 -5.78 -6.76
CA ILE A 165 -10.69 -7.20 -6.87
C ILE A 165 -9.39 -8.01 -6.93
N PRO A 166 -9.01 -8.70 -5.84
CA PRO A 166 -7.81 -9.52 -5.82
C PRO A 166 -8.07 -10.92 -6.41
N PHE A 167 -7.12 -11.44 -7.17
CA PHE A 167 -7.06 -12.84 -7.56
C PHE A 167 -5.68 -13.43 -7.20
N ALA A 168 -5.69 -14.59 -6.54
CA ALA A 168 -4.46 -15.27 -6.14
C ALA A 168 -3.72 -15.91 -7.33
N SER A 169 -4.43 -16.24 -8.41
CA SER A 169 -3.90 -16.83 -9.64
C SER A 169 -4.91 -16.73 -10.78
N ASP A 170 -4.54 -17.19 -11.98
CA ASP A 170 -5.41 -17.25 -13.16
C ASP A 170 -6.65 -18.12 -12.98
N GLU A 171 -6.53 -19.21 -12.21
CA GLU A 171 -7.62 -20.16 -11.96
C GLU A 171 -8.40 -19.85 -10.67
N ALA A 172 -7.98 -18.82 -9.91
CA ALA A 172 -8.67 -18.42 -8.70
C ALA A 172 -10.09 -17.94 -9.04
N GLN A 173 -11.06 -18.39 -8.22
CA GLN A 173 -12.42 -17.91 -8.27
C GLN A 173 -12.59 -16.67 -7.39
N LEU A 174 -13.53 -15.82 -7.74
CA LEU A 174 -13.84 -14.58 -7.03
C LEU A 174 -14.23 -14.82 -5.57
N GLY A 175 -14.96 -15.91 -5.28
CA GLY A 175 -15.30 -16.35 -3.92
C GLY A 175 -16.36 -15.51 -3.20
N VAL A 176 -16.75 -14.35 -3.75
CA VAL A 176 -17.75 -13.43 -3.20
C VAL A 176 -18.76 -13.00 -4.28
N THR A 177 -19.94 -12.54 -3.88
CA THR A 177 -20.93 -12.00 -4.82
C THR A 177 -20.63 -10.55 -5.16
N GLY A 178 -21.21 -10.05 -6.26
CA GLY A 178 -21.19 -8.63 -6.60
C GLY A 178 -21.73 -7.73 -5.48
N GLU A 179 -22.79 -8.14 -4.79
CA GLU A 179 -23.37 -7.38 -3.68
C GLU A 179 -22.40 -7.24 -2.49
N ASP A 180 -21.57 -8.26 -2.24
CA ASP A 180 -20.56 -8.18 -1.18
C ASP A 180 -19.38 -7.30 -1.59
N LEU A 181 -18.99 -7.31 -2.88
CA LEU A 181 -17.97 -6.41 -3.42
C LEU A 181 -18.38 -4.93 -3.34
N LEU A 182 -19.66 -4.62 -3.57
CA LEU A 182 -20.17 -3.25 -3.44
C LEU A 182 -20.04 -2.68 -2.02
N LYS A 183 -19.90 -3.53 -0.99
CA LYS A 183 -19.64 -3.07 0.40
C LYS A 183 -18.17 -2.69 0.64
N ALA A 184 -17.27 -3.09 -0.27
CA ALA A 184 -15.84 -2.83 -0.19
C ALA A 184 -15.40 -1.62 -1.04
N LEU A 185 -16.36 -0.85 -1.57
CA LEU A 185 -16.10 0.37 -2.33
C LEU A 185 -15.38 1.41 -1.47
N VAL A 186 -14.36 2.03 -2.05
CA VAL A 186 -13.60 3.12 -1.44
C VAL A 186 -13.85 4.39 -2.25
N PRO A 187 -14.27 5.51 -1.66
CA PRO A 187 -14.45 6.77 -2.41
C PRO A 187 -13.18 7.19 -3.18
N ILE A 188 -13.33 7.66 -4.43
CA ILE A 188 -12.22 8.19 -5.25
C ILE A 188 -11.69 9.50 -4.67
N TYR A 189 -12.60 10.35 -4.19
CA TYR A 189 -12.26 11.51 -3.40
C TYR A 189 -12.20 11.06 -1.94
N GLY A 190 -11.02 11.13 -1.32
CA GLY A 190 -10.89 10.96 0.12
C GLY A 190 -11.87 11.89 0.83
N ASP A 191 -12.37 11.50 2.01
CA ASP A 191 -13.33 12.28 2.79
C ASP A 191 -12.98 13.77 2.71
N ILE A 192 -13.81 14.54 2.01
CA ILE A 192 -13.67 16.00 2.03
C ILE A 192 -13.89 16.40 3.48
N ALA A 193 -13.02 17.27 4.01
CA ALA A 193 -13.16 17.69 5.38
C ALA A 193 -14.58 18.26 5.61
N PRO A 194 -15.15 18.12 6.82
CA PRO A 194 -16.47 18.67 7.13
C PRO A 194 -16.58 20.12 6.67
N MET A 195 -17.63 20.40 5.91
CA MET A 195 -17.89 21.65 5.24
C MET A 195 -19.33 22.07 5.42
N VAL A 196 -19.52 23.39 5.43
CA VAL A 196 -20.80 24.06 5.61
C VAL A 196 -20.90 25.21 4.62
N TYR A 197 -21.98 25.26 3.84
CA TYR A 197 -22.24 26.36 2.92
C TYR A 197 -23.25 27.34 3.53
N VAL A 198 -22.84 28.56 3.84
CA VAL A 198 -23.66 29.57 4.53
C VAL A 198 -23.45 30.94 3.89
N ASN A 199 -24.55 31.63 3.58
CA ASN A 199 -24.60 32.95 2.96
C ASN A 199 -23.67 33.04 1.74
N ASP A 200 -23.87 32.13 0.79
CA ASP A 200 -23.13 32.05 -0.48
C ASP A 200 -21.62 31.81 -0.33
N THR A 201 -21.18 31.36 0.85
CA THR A 201 -19.77 31.08 1.16
C THR A 201 -19.62 29.66 1.68
N LEU A 202 -18.64 28.93 1.13
CA LEU A 202 -18.29 27.60 1.60
C LEU A 202 -17.24 27.72 2.71
N TYR A 203 -17.48 27.04 3.83
CA TYR A 203 -16.55 26.99 4.96
C TYR A 203 -16.12 25.56 5.23
N GLN A 204 -14.85 25.36 5.57
CA GLN A 204 -14.27 24.06 5.92
C GLN A 204 -13.84 24.06 7.39
N ILE A 205 -14.02 22.93 8.09
CA ILE A 205 -13.63 22.79 9.49
C ILE A 205 -12.11 22.97 9.65
N VAL A 206 -11.71 23.69 10.69
CA VAL A 206 -10.28 23.90 11.02
C VAL A 206 -9.76 22.71 11.84
N ASP A 207 -8.59 22.18 11.49
CA ASP A 207 -7.88 21.18 12.31
C ASP A 207 -6.40 21.58 12.46
N PRO A 208 -5.86 21.79 13.68
CA PRO A 208 -6.50 21.61 15.00
C PRO A 208 -7.46 22.73 15.41
N GLN A 209 -8.51 22.35 16.13
CA GLN A 209 -9.53 23.28 16.66
C GLN A 209 -8.96 24.18 17.78
N PRO A 210 -9.15 25.51 17.70
CA PRO A 210 -8.79 26.41 18.78
C PRO A 210 -9.78 26.31 19.96
N ASN A 211 -9.34 26.73 21.14
CA ASN A 211 -10.24 26.84 22.29
C ASN A 211 -11.08 28.11 22.19
N ILE A 212 -12.37 27.96 21.84
CA ILE A 212 -13.32 29.07 21.59
C ILE A 212 -14.26 29.30 22.79
N ALA A 213 -14.07 28.58 23.91
CA ALA A 213 -15.02 28.47 25.02
C ALA A 213 -15.38 29.79 25.76
N ASP A 214 -14.78 30.93 25.41
CA ASP A 214 -14.84 32.16 26.20
C ASP A 214 -15.69 33.31 25.61
N GLU A 215 -16.26 33.21 24.40
CA GLU A 215 -16.90 34.39 23.74
C GLU A 215 -18.29 34.14 23.14
N LYS A 216 -19.20 33.48 23.86
CA LYS A 216 -20.62 33.37 23.43
C LYS A 216 -21.27 34.73 23.11
N SER A 217 -20.80 35.81 23.75
CA SER A 217 -21.27 37.19 23.52
C SER A 217 -20.76 37.82 22.23
N ALA A 218 -19.77 37.23 21.55
CA ALA A 218 -19.24 37.73 20.29
C ALA A 218 -19.91 37.09 19.06
N PHE A 219 -20.73 36.05 19.27
CA PHE A 219 -21.33 35.26 18.21
C PHE A 219 -22.69 35.84 17.80
N ASN A 220 -22.83 36.10 16.50
CA ASN A 220 -24.12 36.47 15.91
C ASN A 220 -24.74 35.23 15.25
N LEU A 221 -25.94 34.84 15.68
CA LEU A 221 -26.64 33.69 15.08
C LEU A 221 -26.99 34.00 13.62
N LEU A 222 -26.51 33.15 12.70
CA LEU A 222 -26.82 33.22 11.28
C LEU A 222 -28.03 32.36 10.92
N GLY A 223 -28.11 31.16 11.50
CA GLY A 223 -29.18 30.21 11.22
C GLY A 223 -28.88 28.82 11.77
N LYS A 224 -29.49 27.80 11.16
CA LYS A 224 -29.27 26.39 11.49
C LYS A 224 -29.07 25.60 10.22
N ILE A 225 -28.26 24.55 10.28
CA ILE A 225 -28.12 23.62 9.14
C ILE A 225 -29.48 22.97 8.84
N GLU A 226 -29.91 23.06 7.59
CA GLU A 226 -31.24 22.63 7.13
C GLU A 226 -31.20 21.31 6.35
N SER A 227 -30.09 21.01 5.68
CA SER A 227 -29.95 19.82 4.84
C SER A 227 -28.53 19.27 4.82
N LYS A 228 -28.41 18.03 4.34
CA LYS A 228 -27.14 17.31 4.22
C LYS A 228 -26.96 16.76 2.80
N VAL A 229 -25.73 16.83 2.30
CA VAL A 229 -25.26 16.08 1.12
C VAL A 229 -24.38 14.90 1.54
N SER A 230 -23.95 14.08 0.59
CA SER A 230 -22.95 13.04 0.87
C SER A 230 -21.70 13.67 1.50
N SER A 231 -21.03 12.96 2.41
CA SER A 231 -19.72 13.38 2.97
C SER A 231 -18.61 13.47 1.92
N LEU A 232 -18.92 13.10 0.67
CA LEU A 232 -18.03 13.17 -0.49
C LEU A 232 -18.38 14.32 -1.45
N GLN A 233 -19.37 15.15 -1.11
CA GLN A 233 -19.84 16.25 -1.95
C GLN A 233 -19.75 17.58 -1.21
N GLU A 234 -19.21 18.60 -1.87
CA GLU A 234 -19.27 19.97 -1.35
C GLU A 234 -20.74 20.41 -1.24
N PRO A 235 -21.15 20.98 -0.10
CA PRO A 235 -22.45 21.62 0.02
C PRO A 235 -22.54 22.84 -0.92
N LYS A 236 -23.70 23.01 -1.57
CA LYS A 236 -23.93 24.06 -2.59
C LYS A 236 -25.12 24.96 -2.29
N GLU A 237 -25.91 24.60 -1.28
CA GLU A 237 -27.10 25.35 -0.88
C GLU A 237 -26.87 26.00 0.49
N ASN A 238 -27.54 27.13 0.73
CA ASN A 238 -27.42 27.85 1.99
C ASN A 238 -27.88 26.96 3.16
N PHE A 239 -27.08 26.94 4.23
CA PHE A 239 -27.25 26.07 5.40
C PHE A 239 -27.24 24.57 5.10
N GLN A 240 -26.45 24.14 4.10
CA GLN A 240 -26.20 22.73 3.80
C GLN A 240 -24.83 22.30 4.34
N ALA A 241 -24.73 21.05 4.81
CA ALA A 241 -23.49 20.44 5.27
C ALA A 241 -23.21 19.09 4.58
N ASN A 242 -21.95 18.66 4.54
CA ASN A 242 -21.58 17.31 4.10
C ASN A 242 -21.42 16.32 5.29
N ASP A 243 -21.50 16.83 6.53
CA ASP A 243 -21.44 16.04 7.75
C ASP A 243 -22.82 15.92 8.44
N ASP A 244 -22.96 15.01 9.40
CA ASP A 244 -24.20 14.73 10.13
C ASP A 244 -24.48 15.75 11.25
N ILE A 245 -24.71 17.01 10.84
CA ILE A 245 -24.90 18.15 11.73
C ILE A 245 -26.19 18.93 11.45
N VAL A 246 -27.19 18.31 10.83
CA VAL A 246 -28.48 18.95 10.56
C VAL A 246 -29.13 19.42 11.87
N GLY A 247 -29.58 20.67 11.89
CA GLY A 247 -30.14 21.34 13.07
C GLY A 247 -29.11 22.04 13.96
N ALA A 248 -27.81 21.88 13.71
CA ALA A 248 -26.74 22.60 14.40
C ALA A 248 -26.87 24.12 14.15
N ALA A 249 -26.66 24.91 15.19
CA ALA A 249 -26.69 26.37 15.09
C ALA A 249 -25.38 26.90 14.51
N VAL A 250 -25.47 27.83 13.57
CA VAL A 250 -24.34 28.47 12.93
C VAL A 250 -24.24 29.92 13.36
N TYR A 251 -23.05 30.36 13.74
CA TYR A 251 -22.77 31.70 14.23
C TYR A 251 -21.64 32.36 13.44
N GLN A 252 -21.74 33.67 13.21
CA GLN A 252 -20.66 34.47 12.66
C GLN A 252 -19.55 34.68 13.70
N TYR A 253 -18.28 34.52 13.28
CA TYR A 253 -17.10 34.79 14.10
C TYR A 253 -15.97 35.41 13.26
N GLY A 254 -15.86 36.75 13.27
CA GLY A 254 -14.95 37.46 12.36
C GLY A 254 -15.34 37.18 10.90
N ASP A 255 -14.37 36.81 10.08
CA ASP A 255 -14.57 36.38 8.67
C ASP A 255 -14.92 34.89 8.54
N ASN A 256 -14.97 34.18 9.67
CA ASN A 256 -15.20 32.75 9.78
C ASN A 256 -16.57 32.46 10.40
N ILE A 257 -16.92 31.18 10.52
CA ILE A 257 -18.11 30.75 11.25
C ILE A 257 -17.77 29.77 12.37
N VAL A 258 -18.67 29.68 13.32
CA VAL A 258 -18.63 28.69 14.39
C VAL A 258 -19.92 27.89 14.36
N VAL A 259 -19.80 26.56 14.42
CA VAL A 259 -20.95 25.64 14.46
C VAL A 259 -21.06 25.02 15.85
N GLU A 260 -22.26 25.05 16.43
CA GLU A 260 -22.55 24.40 17.71
C GLU A 260 -22.98 22.95 17.52
N ILE A 261 -22.09 22.03 17.92
CA ILE A 261 -22.29 20.58 17.83
C ILE A 261 -22.15 20.03 19.25
N GLU A 262 -23.20 19.39 19.76
CA GLU A 262 -23.24 18.80 21.12
C GLU A 262 -22.85 19.77 22.24
N GLY A 263 -23.22 21.06 22.11
CA GLY A 263 -22.92 22.10 23.11
C GLY A 263 -21.47 22.57 23.10
N LYS A 264 -20.68 22.19 22.08
CA LYS A 264 -19.32 22.69 21.81
C LYS A 264 -19.30 23.51 20.52
N TYR A 265 -18.33 24.40 20.45
CA TYR A 265 -18.13 25.33 19.33
C TYR A 265 -16.97 24.86 18.47
N TRP A 266 -17.23 24.67 17.18
CA TRP A 266 -16.26 24.23 16.19
C TRP A 266 -16.03 25.34 15.16
N LEU A 267 -14.78 25.74 14.96
CA LEU A 267 -14.39 26.76 13.97
C LEU A 267 -14.38 26.17 12.57
N TYR A 268 -14.98 26.91 11.65
CA TYR A 268 -14.86 26.68 10.21
C TYR A 268 -14.38 27.97 9.55
N GLU A 269 -13.41 27.84 8.66
CA GLU A 269 -12.83 28.97 7.92
C GLU A 269 -13.30 28.98 6.47
N ASN A 270 -13.23 30.16 5.84
CA ASN A 270 -13.61 30.32 4.44
C ASN A 270 -12.75 29.39 3.57
N TYR A 271 -13.41 28.50 2.84
CA TYR A 271 -12.74 27.60 1.92
C TYR A 271 -12.47 28.33 0.60
N HIS A 272 -11.24 28.78 0.44
CA HIS A 272 -10.73 29.20 -0.86
C HIS A 272 -10.24 27.97 -1.60
N ASN A 273 -10.90 27.64 -2.71
CA ASN A 273 -10.39 26.63 -3.64
C ASN A 273 -9.03 27.12 -4.11
N THR A 274 -7.97 26.44 -3.69
CA THR A 274 -6.65 26.69 -4.26
C THR A 274 -6.54 25.73 -5.43
N ASP A 275 -6.60 26.29 -6.63
CA ASP A 275 -6.19 25.59 -7.83
C ASP A 275 -4.80 24.99 -7.60
N LEU A 276 -4.47 23.94 -8.34
CA LEU A 276 -3.19 23.20 -8.25
C LEU A 276 -1.93 24.09 -8.42
N ASP A 277 -2.09 25.37 -8.74
CA ASP A 277 -1.05 26.38 -8.89
C ASP A 277 -0.97 27.40 -7.73
N GLY A 278 -1.78 27.26 -6.67
CA GLY A 278 -1.63 28.03 -5.43
C GLY A 278 -1.96 29.52 -5.53
N ASN A 279 -2.85 29.92 -6.45
CA ASN A 279 -3.36 31.28 -6.54
C ASN A 279 -4.85 31.31 -6.14
N PRO A 280 -5.32 32.35 -5.43
CA PRO A 280 -6.74 32.54 -5.20
C PRO A 280 -7.41 33.16 -6.43
N ASP A 281 -8.58 32.61 -6.82
CA ASP A 281 -9.53 33.19 -7.78
C ASP A 281 -10.07 34.58 -7.34
#